data_AF-X1U6Y2-F1
#
_entry.id   AF-X1U6Y2-F1
#
_cell.length_a   1.000
_cell.length_b   1.000
_cell.length_c   1.000
_cell.angle_alpha   90.00
_cell.angle_beta   90.00
_cell.angle_gamma   90.00
#
_symmetry.space_group_name_H-M   'P 1'
#
loop_
_entity.id
_entity.type
_entity.pdbx_description
1 polymer ?
#
loop_
_entity_poly.entity_id
_entity_poly.type
_entity_poly.pdbx_seq_one_letter_code
_entity_poly.pdbx_strand_id
1 'polypeptide(L)'
;DAAISYYSGYYLNTYPETVELISGTSGMSLNLGLGYPKKSVFGFEFQGDFPGIDGATLRGDLAYIIPQPWEVQGEYVLKDPYLKAAIGADYTTSFDLYLNVGFIWGFAFEEGDQCSPYISLNARKELEELSEYLMTKSPSTKTSSVKL
;
A
#
# COMPACT_ATOMS: atom_id res chain seq x y z
N ASP A 1 -2.13 -19.66 3.68
CA ASP A 1 -0.68 -19.49 3.44
C ASP A 1 -0.09 -18.48 4.41
N ALA A 2 1.14 -18.71 4.83
CA ALA A 2 1.87 -17.79 5.69
C ALA A 2 3.36 -17.84 5.36
N ALA A 3 4.04 -16.71 5.48
CA ALA A 3 5.46 -16.59 5.24
C ALA A 3 6.14 -15.71 6.31
N ILE A 4 7.42 -15.98 6.54
CA ILE A 4 8.29 -15.17 7.38
C ILE A 4 9.44 -14.70 6.50
N SER A 5 9.81 -13.44 6.62
CA SER A 5 10.89 -12.84 5.84
C SER A 5 11.84 -12.05 6.71
N TYR A 6 13.07 -11.91 6.22
CA TYR A 6 14.07 -11.01 6.79
C TYR A 6 14.65 -10.16 5.66
N TYR A 7 14.74 -8.86 5.91
CA TYR A 7 15.36 -7.89 5.01
C TYR A 7 16.34 -7.02 5.79
N SER A 8 17.51 -6.78 5.22
CA SER A 8 18.47 -5.80 5.72
C SER A 8 18.85 -4.87 4.58
N GLY A 9 18.68 -3.58 4.78
CA GLY A 9 18.90 -2.60 3.74
C GLY A 9 18.69 -1.19 4.23
N TYR A 10 18.20 -0.32 3.36
CA TYR A 10 18.17 1.11 3.61
C TYR A 10 16.74 1.63 3.71
N TYR A 11 16.57 2.74 4.42
CA TYR A 11 15.34 3.52 4.39
C TYR A 11 15.06 4.07 2.99
N LEU A 12 13.78 4.27 2.67
CA LEU A 12 13.37 4.94 1.41
C LEU A 12 13.47 6.46 1.53
N ASN A 13 13.26 6.99 2.74
CA ASN A 13 13.38 8.40 3.04
C ASN A 13 14.85 8.78 3.28
N THR A 14 15.24 9.97 2.81
CA THR A 14 16.51 10.59 3.18
C THR A 14 16.43 11.25 4.55
N TYR A 15 17.51 11.16 5.30
CA TYR A 15 17.69 11.79 6.59
C TYR A 15 18.87 12.76 6.54
N PRO A 16 18.84 13.86 7.30
CA PRO A 16 20.02 14.69 7.51
C PRO A 16 21.20 13.84 7.98
N GLU A 17 22.38 14.08 7.45
CA GLU A 17 23.64 13.45 7.87
C GLU A 17 24.59 14.51 8.41
N THR A 18 24.69 15.64 7.72
CA THR A 18 25.47 16.80 8.15
C THR A 18 24.64 18.07 8.01
N VAL A 19 24.82 19.00 8.93
CA VAL A 19 24.17 20.31 8.92
C VAL A 19 25.24 21.34 9.27
N GLU A 20 25.64 22.14 8.29
CA GLU A 20 26.70 23.14 8.43
C GLU A 20 26.22 24.52 8.00
N LEU A 21 26.39 25.51 8.88
CA LEU A 21 26.11 26.90 8.56
C LEU A 21 27.40 27.58 8.09
N ILE A 22 27.40 28.04 6.85
CA ILE A 22 28.57 28.66 6.22
C ILE A 22 28.30 30.16 6.09
N SER A 23 29.09 30.97 6.81
CA SER A 23 29.03 32.43 6.70
C SER A 23 29.85 32.90 5.49
N GLY A 24 29.22 33.59 4.56
CA GLY A 24 29.84 34.20 3.39
C GLY A 24 29.65 35.73 3.35
N THR A 25 30.39 36.39 2.46
CA THR A 25 30.29 37.85 2.24
C THR A 25 28.93 38.31 1.72
N SER A 26 28.12 37.39 1.20
CA SER A 26 26.76 37.62 0.69
C SER A 26 25.64 37.20 1.68
N GLY A 27 25.98 36.68 2.87
CA GLY A 27 25.01 36.18 3.85
C GLY A 27 25.35 34.78 4.37
N MET A 28 24.40 34.14 5.05
CA MET A 28 24.54 32.77 5.55
C MET A 28 24.02 31.75 4.53
N SER A 29 24.76 30.66 4.34
CA SER A 29 24.37 29.50 3.55
C SER A 29 24.25 28.28 4.45
N LEU A 30 23.25 27.43 4.19
CA LEU A 30 23.10 26.14 4.86
C LEU A 30 23.57 25.03 3.92
N ASN A 31 24.54 24.26 4.36
CA ASN A 31 24.97 23.03 3.70
C ASN A 31 24.37 21.83 4.44
N LEU A 32 23.54 21.05 3.74
CA LEU A 32 22.81 19.91 4.28
C LEU A 32 23.24 18.64 3.54
N GLY A 33 23.96 17.76 4.23
CA GLY A 33 24.22 16.41 3.76
C GLY A 33 23.00 15.52 4.04
N LEU A 34 22.64 14.68 3.08
CA LEU A 34 21.53 13.73 3.20
C LEU A 34 22.05 12.30 3.01
N GLY A 35 21.58 11.40 3.87
CA GLY A 35 21.91 9.97 3.83
C GLY A 35 20.67 9.10 3.92
N TYR A 36 20.84 7.81 3.64
CA TYR A 36 19.81 6.80 3.86
C TYR A 36 20.29 5.89 4.99
N PRO A 37 19.67 5.97 6.19
CA PRO A 37 20.04 5.10 7.29
C PRO A 37 19.75 3.63 6.92
N LYS A 38 20.45 2.70 7.57
CA LYS A 38 20.14 1.27 7.42
C LYS A 38 19.03 0.85 8.38
N LYS A 39 18.36 -0.23 8.02
CA LYS A 39 17.41 -0.96 8.89
C LYS A 39 17.45 -2.45 8.63
N SER A 40 16.99 -3.18 9.62
CA SER A 40 16.61 -4.58 9.49
C SER A 40 15.11 -4.71 9.69
N VAL A 41 14.47 -5.61 8.95
CA VAL A 41 13.03 -5.83 8.97
C VAL A 41 12.77 -7.33 9.08
N PHE A 42 11.99 -7.71 10.09
CA PHE A 42 11.41 -9.05 10.21
C PHE A 42 9.95 -8.97 9.79
N GLY A 43 9.61 -9.65 8.70
CA GLY A 43 8.28 -9.66 8.13
C GLY A 43 7.53 -10.95 8.44
N PHE A 44 6.23 -10.83 8.63
CA PHE A 44 5.29 -11.94 8.66
C PHE A 44 4.10 -11.57 7.77
N GLU A 45 3.79 -12.43 6.82
CA GLU A 45 2.64 -12.27 5.92
C GLU A 45 1.74 -13.50 6.02
N PHE A 46 0.44 -13.30 5.89
CA PHE A 46 -0.52 -14.39 5.82
C PHE A 46 -1.68 -14.04 4.90
N GLN A 47 -2.24 -15.07 4.27
CA GLN A 47 -3.45 -14.97 3.46
C GLN A 47 -4.20 -16.29 3.54
N GLY A 48 -5.53 -16.24 3.59
CA GLY A 48 -6.37 -17.42 3.49
C GLY A 48 -7.85 -17.10 3.40
N ASP A 49 -8.62 -18.09 2.98
CA ASP A 49 -10.07 -17.98 2.92
C ASP A 49 -10.68 -18.04 4.31
N PHE A 50 -11.77 -17.29 4.50
CA PHE A 50 -12.46 -17.24 5.78
C PHE A 50 -13.29 -18.53 5.97
N PRO A 51 -13.06 -19.33 7.02
CA PRO A 51 -13.79 -20.56 7.22
C PRO A 51 -15.31 -20.29 7.36
N GLY A 52 -16.11 -20.90 6.49
CA GLY A 52 -17.57 -20.82 6.54
C GLY A 52 -18.19 -19.59 5.86
N ILE A 53 -17.40 -18.77 5.17
CA ILE A 53 -17.90 -17.66 4.34
C ILE A 53 -17.29 -17.77 2.95
N ASP A 54 -18.04 -18.37 2.01
CA ASP A 54 -17.61 -18.49 0.62
C ASP A 54 -17.40 -17.11 0.00
N GLY A 55 -16.30 -16.96 -0.75
CA GLY A 55 -15.93 -15.70 -1.38
C GLY A 55 -15.31 -14.66 -0.45
N ALA A 56 -15.04 -15.01 0.82
CA ALA A 56 -14.30 -14.16 1.75
C ALA A 56 -12.85 -14.60 1.93
N THR A 57 -11.92 -13.66 1.83
CA THR A 57 -10.48 -13.90 2.05
C THR A 57 -9.96 -12.90 3.08
N LEU A 58 -9.11 -13.35 3.99
CA LEU A 58 -8.39 -12.52 4.95
C LEU A 58 -6.91 -12.47 4.55
N ARG A 59 -6.31 -11.29 4.64
CA ARG A 59 -4.89 -11.03 4.37
C ARG A 59 -4.30 -10.15 5.45
N GLY A 60 -3.03 -10.32 5.76
CA GLY A 60 -2.35 -9.40 6.63
C GLY A 60 -0.84 -9.53 6.60
N ASP A 61 -0.21 -8.42 6.96
CA ASP A 61 1.23 -8.22 7.00
C ASP A 61 1.62 -7.58 8.34
N LEU A 62 2.74 -8.02 8.89
CA LEU A 62 3.37 -7.45 10.08
C LEU A 62 4.86 -7.29 9.81
N ALA A 63 5.40 -6.11 10.11
CA ALA A 63 6.82 -5.82 9.98
C ALA A 63 7.36 -5.25 11.30
N TYR A 64 8.34 -5.93 11.88
CA TYR A 64 9.15 -5.41 12.99
C TYR A 64 10.44 -4.82 12.44
N ILE A 65 10.61 -3.52 12.60
CA ILE A 65 11.66 -2.73 11.97
C ILE A 65 12.64 -2.28 13.04
N ILE A 66 13.91 -2.59 12.86
CA ILE A 66 15.02 -2.19 13.73
C ILE A 66 15.89 -1.20 12.94
N PRO A 67 15.84 0.11 13.23
CA PRO A 67 16.75 1.07 12.63
C PRO A 67 18.20 0.81 13.09
N GLN A 68 19.17 1.03 12.21
CA GLN A 68 20.52 1.34 12.67
C GLN A 68 20.46 2.74 13.29
N PRO A 69 20.99 2.94 14.52
CA PRO A 69 21.00 4.26 15.13
C PRO A 69 21.61 5.32 14.21
N TRP A 70 20.89 6.42 14.03
CA TRP A 70 21.27 7.52 13.16
C TRP A 70 21.27 8.82 13.96
N GLU A 71 22.46 9.37 14.15
CA GLU A 71 22.71 10.56 14.97
C GLU A 71 23.08 11.74 14.08
N VAL A 72 22.50 12.90 14.36
CA VAL A 72 22.77 14.16 13.67
C VAL A 72 22.97 15.23 14.73
N GLN A 73 24.15 15.86 14.74
CA GLN A 73 24.50 16.92 15.70
C GLN A 73 24.24 16.57 17.19
N GLY A 74 24.44 15.31 17.59
CA GLY A 74 24.22 14.86 18.97
C GLY A 74 22.83 14.31 19.26
N GLU A 75 21.89 14.39 18.30
CA GLU A 75 20.50 13.94 18.47
C GLU A 75 20.20 12.73 17.58
N TYR A 76 19.56 11.71 18.16
CA TYR A 76 19.15 10.51 17.41
C TYR A 76 17.82 10.76 16.70
N VAL A 77 17.85 10.72 15.36
CA VAL A 77 16.65 10.88 14.52
C VAL A 77 15.96 9.53 14.31
N LEU A 78 16.73 8.44 14.34
CA LEU A 78 16.22 7.06 14.28
C LEU A 78 17.02 6.21 15.25
N LYS A 79 16.35 5.54 16.19
CA LYS A 79 17.01 4.63 17.15
C LYS A 79 16.10 3.50 17.64
N ASP A 80 14.81 3.77 17.79
CA ASP A 80 13.90 2.84 18.46
C ASP A 80 13.24 1.90 17.43
N PRO A 81 13.18 0.59 17.71
CA PRO A 81 12.40 -0.34 16.90
C PRO A 81 10.91 0.00 16.90
N TYR A 82 10.23 -0.30 15.80
CA TYR A 82 8.80 -0.02 15.64
C TYR A 82 8.11 -1.07 14.76
N LEU A 83 6.78 -1.07 14.80
CA LEU A 83 5.94 -2.00 14.06
C LEU A 83 5.18 -1.27 12.95
N LYS A 84 5.04 -1.95 11.81
CA LYS A 84 4.01 -1.67 10.81
C LYS A 84 3.14 -2.88 10.62
N ALA A 85 1.86 -2.68 10.37
CA ALA A 85 0.94 -3.77 10.13
C ALA A 85 -0.12 -3.38 9.09
N ALA A 86 -0.62 -4.36 8.36
CA ALA A 86 -1.81 -4.24 7.56
C ALA A 86 -2.66 -5.49 7.77
N ILE A 87 -3.98 -5.34 7.85
CA ILE A 87 -4.91 -6.46 7.84
C ILE A 87 -6.12 -6.05 7.03
N GLY A 88 -6.59 -6.94 6.16
CA GLY A 88 -7.74 -6.65 5.33
C GLY A 88 -8.52 -7.90 4.98
N ALA A 89 -9.79 -7.69 4.69
CA ALA A 89 -10.69 -8.73 4.23
C ALA A 89 -11.33 -8.30 2.91
N ASP A 90 -11.35 -9.25 1.98
CA ASP A 90 -12.07 -9.18 0.73
C ASP A 90 -13.33 -10.04 0.85
N TYR A 91 -14.44 -9.61 0.27
CA TYR A 91 -15.66 -10.42 0.16
C TYR A 91 -16.37 -10.14 -1.17
N THR A 92 -16.62 -11.19 -1.94
CA THR A 92 -17.45 -11.13 -3.15
C THR A 92 -18.79 -11.79 -2.87
N THR A 93 -19.87 -11.02 -3.00
CA THR A 93 -21.23 -11.55 -2.81
C THR A 93 -21.66 -12.41 -4.01
N SER A 94 -22.75 -13.16 -3.85
CA SER A 94 -23.36 -13.94 -4.95
C SER A 94 -23.98 -13.11 -6.08
N PHE A 95 -23.94 -11.78 -5.99
CA PHE A 95 -24.48 -10.84 -6.99
C PHE A 95 -23.40 -9.89 -7.53
N ASP A 96 -22.15 -10.36 -7.50
CA ASP A 96 -20.95 -9.71 -8.05
C ASP A 96 -20.67 -8.33 -7.47
N LEU A 97 -21.01 -8.14 -6.18
CA LEU A 97 -20.54 -7.01 -5.39
C LEU A 97 -19.26 -7.41 -4.67
N TYR A 98 -18.16 -6.75 -5.01
CA TYR A 98 -16.90 -6.85 -4.32
C TYR A 98 -16.83 -5.80 -3.19
N LEU A 99 -16.48 -6.25 -2.00
CA LEU A 99 -16.25 -5.44 -0.81
C LEU A 99 -14.82 -5.69 -0.31
N ASN A 100 -14.11 -4.61 0.00
CA ASN A 100 -12.80 -4.66 0.64
C ASN A 100 -12.78 -3.72 1.85
N VAL A 101 -12.32 -4.25 2.98
CA VAL A 101 -12.04 -3.48 4.19
C VAL A 101 -10.62 -3.75 4.62
N GLY A 102 -9.90 -2.70 5.02
CA GLY A 102 -8.53 -2.81 5.49
C GLY A 102 -8.25 -1.88 6.66
N PHE A 103 -7.36 -2.30 7.53
CA PHE A 103 -6.74 -1.50 8.56
C PHE A 103 -5.23 -1.51 8.33
N ILE A 104 -4.60 -0.33 8.39
CA ILE A 104 -3.16 -0.15 8.21
C ILE A 104 -2.63 0.62 9.42
N TRP A 105 -1.56 0.12 10.04
CA TRP A 105 -0.79 0.82 11.06
C TRP A 105 0.59 1.16 10.49
N GLY A 106 0.86 2.45 10.28
CA GLY A 106 2.10 2.93 9.67
C GLY A 106 2.07 2.82 8.15
N PHE A 107 1.66 3.90 7.47
CA PHE A 107 1.64 3.98 6.01
C PHE A 107 3.06 3.94 5.42
N ALA A 108 3.20 3.79 4.10
CA ALA A 108 4.48 3.49 3.44
C ALA A 108 5.65 4.40 3.90
N PHE A 109 5.40 5.71 4.06
CA PHE A 109 6.40 6.72 4.40
C PHE A 109 6.48 7.09 5.89
N GLU A 110 5.61 6.54 6.74
CA GLU A 110 5.63 6.81 8.19
C GLU A 110 6.65 5.91 8.90
N GLU A 111 7.39 6.42 9.86
CA GLU A 111 8.51 5.69 10.47
C GLU A 111 8.56 5.98 11.97
N GLY A 112 9.03 5.02 12.77
CA GLY A 112 9.13 5.19 14.22
C GLY A 112 7.77 5.46 14.89
N ASP A 113 7.75 6.49 15.73
CA ASP A 113 6.59 6.95 16.50
C ASP A 113 5.56 7.73 15.67
N GLN A 114 5.86 8.02 14.39
CA GLN A 114 4.96 8.72 13.47
C GLN A 114 3.97 7.79 12.78
N CYS A 115 4.00 6.49 13.06
CA CYS A 115 3.05 5.54 12.46
C CYS A 115 1.62 5.84 12.91
N SER A 116 0.72 6.03 11.94
CA SER A 116 -0.69 6.35 12.20
C SER A 116 -1.60 5.20 11.76
N PRO A 117 -2.82 5.11 12.35
CA PRO A 117 -3.84 4.17 11.92
C PRO A 117 -4.63 4.72 10.71
N TYR A 118 -4.91 3.83 9.74
CA TYR A 118 -5.75 4.12 8.59
C TYR A 118 -6.78 3.00 8.41
N ILE A 119 -7.97 3.38 7.95
CA ILE A 119 -9.01 2.45 7.53
C ILE A 119 -9.27 2.68 6.04
N SER A 120 -9.29 1.60 5.27
CA SER A 120 -9.68 1.58 3.87
C SER A 120 -10.99 0.85 3.72
N LEU A 121 -11.89 1.41 2.92
CA LEU A 121 -13.17 0.81 2.56
C LEU A 121 -13.38 0.99 1.05
N ASN A 122 -13.64 -0.11 0.36
CA ASN A 122 -13.97 -0.11 -1.05
C ASN A 122 -15.18 -1.03 -1.31
N ALA A 123 -16.09 -0.57 -2.16
CA ALA A 123 -17.19 -1.36 -2.66
C ALA A 123 -17.28 -1.13 -4.17
N ARG A 124 -17.25 -2.22 -4.95
CA ARG A 124 -17.32 -2.17 -6.42
C ARG A 124 -18.27 -3.25 -6.90
N LYS A 125 -19.22 -2.87 -7.76
CA LYS A 125 -20.09 -3.81 -8.46
C LYS A 125 -19.63 -3.91 -9.89
N GLU A 126 -19.34 -5.12 -10.36
CA GLU A 126 -19.14 -5.33 -11.79
C GLU A 126 -20.52 -5.39 -12.46
N LEU A 127 -20.70 -4.62 -13.53
CA LEU A 127 -21.91 -4.67 -14.34
C LEU A 127 -21.58 -5.56 -15.53
N GLU A 128 -22.32 -6.66 -15.71
CA GLU A 128 -22.28 -7.41 -16.96
C GLU A 128 -22.62 -6.45 -18.10
N GLU A 129 -21.73 -6.36 -19.10
CA GLU A 129 -22.00 -5.59 -20.30
C GLU A 129 -23.28 -6.11 -20.96
N LEU A 130 -24.19 -5.19 -21.27
CA LEU A 130 -25.40 -5.33 -22.10
C LEU A 130 -25.15 -5.89 -23.52
N SER A 131 -24.06 -6.61 -23.75
CA SER A 131 -23.68 -7.20 -25.04
C SER A 131 -24.71 -8.23 -25.54
N GLU A 132 -25.38 -8.96 -24.65
CA GLU A 132 -26.40 -9.95 -25.03
C GLU A 132 -27.75 -9.31 -25.41
N TYR A 133 -28.08 -8.13 -24.86
CA TYR A 133 -29.31 -7.41 -25.17
C TYR A 133 -29.26 -6.69 -26.53
N LEU A 134 -28.06 -6.27 -26.98
CA LEU A 134 -27.89 -5.63 -28.30
C LEU A 134 -27.76 -6.65 -29.45
N MET A 135 -27.33 -7.89 -29.17
CA MET A 135 -27.24 -8.95 -30.18
C MET A 135 -28.59 -9.60 -30.54
N THR A 136 -29.61 -9.51 -29.69
CA THR A 136 -30.93 -10.13 -29.91
C THR A 136 -31.96 -9.23 -30.63
N LYS A 137 -31.63 -7.96 -30.90
CA LYS A 137 -32.51 -6.99 -31.59
C LYS A 137 -31.98 -6.49 -32.94
N SER A 138 -31.26 -7.31 -33.71
CA SER A 138 -31.07 -7.01 -35.13
C SER A 138 -32.38 -7.26 -35.88
N PRO A 139 -33.05 -6.24 -36.46
CA PRO A 139 -34.28 -6.46 -37.21
C PRO A 139 -33.94 -7.19 -38.50
N SER A 140 -34.59 -8.33 -38.76
CA SER A 140 -34.52 -9.02 -40.03
C SER A 140 -34.89 -8.05 -41.17
N THR A 141 -33.92 -7.69 -42.01
CA THR A 141 -34.15 -6.95 -43.25
C THR A 141 -34.97 -7.85 -44.19
N LYS A 142 -36.26 -7.55 -44.32
CA LYS A 142 -37.10 -8.11 -45.39
C LYS A 142 -36.56 -7.61 -46.73
N THR A 143 -36.00 -8.52 -47.52
CA THR A 143 -35.69 -8.30 -48.93
C THR A 143 -37.00 -8.26 -49.71
N SER A 144 -37.41 -7.09 -50.19
CA SER A 144 -38.41 -6.95 -51.24
C SER A 144 -37.72 -6.81 -52.59
N SER A 145 -37.75 -7.88 -53.39
CA SER A 145 -37.37 -7.84 -54.80
C SER A 145 -38.47 -7.14 -55.61
N VAL A 146 -38.15 -6.05 -56.28
CA VAL A 146 -38.97 -5.46 -57.33
C VAL A 146 -38.55 -6.10 -58.66
N LYS A 147 -39.49 -6.74 -59.36
CA LYS A 147 -39.32 -7.12 -60.78
C LYS A 147 -39.79 -5.94 -61.64
N LEU A 148 -38.99 -5.60 -62.66
CA LEU A 148 -39.35 -4.76 -63.80
C LEU A 148 -40.49 -5.40 -64.60
#